data_AF-A0A6J4VPX3-F1
#
_entry.id   AF-A0A6J4VPX3-F1
#
_cell.length_a   1.000
_cell.length_b   1.000
_cell.length_c   1.000
_cell.angle_alpha   90.00
_cell.angle_beta   90.00
_cell.angle_gamma   90.00
#
_symmetry.space_group_name_H-M   'P 1'
#
loop_
_entity.id
_entity.type
_entity.pdbx_description
1 polymer ?
#
loop_
_entity_poly.entity_id
_entity_poly.type
_entity_poly.pdbx_seq_one_letter_code
_entity_poly.pdbx_strand_id
1 'polypeptide(L)'
;WGDSQFRESVTHTVKFASISVFIKFLVGLSAALMLHRIKHFRSVFTGLVLLPWIVPEVVAALTWRGLYDPVFGGFNQLLLSLGLIDKGIAWLGDYRLALPAVIVVNVWKGIPFFTLTLLSGLKSIDNELYDAAAVDGANAWQRFLNITLPGLRYVIIVACLLSMIFTLNGFGLIYLLTGGGPGGATRVFSILAFEIFNERRYSLATAVAMAIVPALLVLIVILGRYMRGDPSVVQAKETVLSKIGAWALLALVTVISLAMLVRLVQPVAVLAALLVAIVGAGYLTRGDQLGKQRGEELTDWARTTVILLGAAALSVLVFNLQFFIVALVLFTIVKTGIIDRAIASRGRGGQATELSPAAYQQKLGRVRLMGRLGTIGVGIALGALLFFELFPFYWVVVTAFKTDTQIRTFQSIFWPAPWSAENFRYMLQDTQYLRWFWNTTQVAVVSALVSVMVGALGAYALVRLKWRFAGFLSTAILFTYLLPGIIIFVPLYEIFTRLQLVNTLKVLMVAYPTFGLPFACWLLMGYYRSIPAEL
;
A
#
# COMPACT_ATOMS: atom_id res chain seq x y z
N TRP A 1 -27.55 -11.16 6.51
CA TRP A 1 -26.67 -12.35 6.67
C TRP A 1 -27.17 -13.59 5.93
N GLY A 2 -28.48 -13.83 5.80
CA GLY A 2 -29.02 -14.95 5.01
C GLY A 2 -28.79 -14.85 3.50
N ASP A 3 -28.65 -13.63 2.97
CA ASP A 3 -28.36 -13.35 1.55
C ASP A 3 -26.91 -13.70 1.15
N SER A 4 -26.74 -14.38 0.02
CA SER A 4 -25.42 -14.81 -0.48
C SER A 4 -24.60 -13.65 -1.03
N GLN A 5 -25.21 -12.72 -1.78
CA GLN A 5 -24.52 -11.59 -2.39
C GLN A 5 -23.89 -10.69 -1.33
N PHE A 6 -24.60 -10.47 -0.21
CA PHE A 6 -24.06 -9.76 0.93
C PHE A 6 -22.82 -10.44 1.51
N ARG A 7 -22.87 -11.77 1.76
CA ARG A 7 -21.71 -12.51 2.31
C ARG A 7 -20.51 -12.52 1.36
N GLU A 8 -20.76 -12.65 0.07
CA GLU A 8 -19.72 -12.54 -0.96
C GLU A 8 -19.09 -11.15 -0.98
N SER A 9 -19.92 -10.10 -0.92
CA SER A 9 -19.42 -8.72 -0.91
C SER A 9 -18.54 -8.41 0.30
N VAL A 10 -18.90 -8.93 1.48
CA VAL A 10 -18.09 -8.84 2.69
C VAL A 10 -16.75 -9.57 2.49
N THR A 11 -16.80 -10.77 1.91
CA THR A 11 -15.59 -11.56 1.63
C THR A 11 -14.66 -10.84 0.66
N HIS A 12 -15.19 -10.28 -0.43
CA HIS A 12 -14.40 -9.50 -1.39
C HIS A 12 -13.83 -8.23 -0.76
N THR A 13 -14.60 -7.55 0.09
CA THR A 13 -14.13 -6.36 0.83
C THR A 13 -12.94 -6.70 1.72
N VAL A 14 -13.03 -7.76 2.52
CA VAL A 14 -11.95 -8.17 3.42
C VAL A 14 -10.73 -8.63 2.63
N LYS A 15 -10.90 -9.46 1.58
CA LYS A 15 -9.80 -9.88 0.71
C LYS A 15 -9.11 -8.68 0.06
N PHE A 16 -9.88 -7.79 -0.55
CA PHE A 16 -9.38 -6.57 -1.17
C PHE A 16 -8.57 -5.72 -0.19
N ALA A 17 -9.12 -5.44 0.99
CA ALA A 17 -8.48 -4.57 1.98
C ALA A 17 -7.21 -5.19 2.57
N SER A 18 -7.31 -6.41 3.08
CA SER A 18 -6.18 -7.10 3.71
C SER A 18 -5.00 -7.29 2.75
N ILE A 19 -5.26 -7.79 1.54
CA ILE A 19 -4.22 -8.06 0.54
C ILE A 19 -3.57 -6.74 0.11
N SER A 20 -4.38 -5.72 -0.21
CA SER A 20 -3.85 -4.43 -0.65
C SER A 20 -2.99 -3.77 0.42
N VAL A 21 -3.44 -3.72 1.68
CA VAL A 21 -2.68 -3.13 2.79
C VAL A 21 -1.37 -3.85 3.02
N PHE A 22 -1.38 -5.18 2.99
CA PHE A 22 -0.18 -5.98 3.17
C PHE A 22 0.87 -5.70 2.09
N ILE A 23 0.47 -5.69 0.81
CA ILE A 23 1.40 -5.43 -0.30
C ILE A 23 1.90 -3.97 -0.25
N LYS A 24 1.02 -2.99 -0.02
CA LYS A 24 1.42 -1.58 0.12
C LYS A 24 2.45 -1.40 1.23
N PHE A 25 2.25 -2.06 2.38
CA PHE A 25 3.20 -2.03 3.48
C PHE A 25 4.57 -2.61 3.06
N LEU A 26 4.59 -3.80 2.47
CA LEU A 26 5.85 -4.45 2.08
C LEU A 26 6.62 -3.64 1.04
N VAL A 27 5.95 -3.18 -0.02
CA VAL A 27 6.57 -2.39 -1.09
C VAL A 27 6.98 -1.02 -0.56
N GLY A 28 6.12 -0.35 0.22
CA GLY A 28 6.43 0.94 0.82
C GLY A 28 7.56 0.89 1.84
N LEU A 29 7.65 -0.16 2.66
CA LEU A 29 8.79 -0.37 3.56
C LEU A 29 10.09 -0.57 2.78
N SER A 30 10.04 -1.38 1.71
CA SER A 30 11.19 -1.62 0.83
C SER A 30 11.65 -0.31 0.18
N ALA A 31 10.73 0.46 -0.38
CA ALA A 31 10.99 1.78 -0.97
C ALA A 31 11.57 2.76 0.07
N ALA A 32 11.01 2.81 1.28
CA ALA A 32 11.49 3.65 2.36
C ALA A 32 12.93 3.30 2.76
N LEU A 33 13.25 2.02 2.94
CA LEU A 33 14.61 1.57 3.27
C LEU A 33 15.60 1.91 2.15
N MET A 34 15.19 1.77 0.89
CA MET A 34 16.03 2.11 -0.27
C MET A 34 16.28 3.61 -0.35
N LEU A 35 15.23 4.43 -0.28
CA LEU A 35 15.35 5.90 -0.26
C LEU A 35 16.13 6.41 0.94
N HIS A 36 16.05 5.74 2.10
CA HIS A 36 16.80 6.11 3.29
C HIS A 36 18.32 5.97 3.08
N ARG A 37 18.76 4.98 2.29
CA ARG A 37 20.18 4.77 1.96
C ARG A 37 20.72 5.75 0.91
N ILE A 38 19.86 6.43 0.16
CA ILE A 38 20.26 7.37 -0.89
C ILE A 38 20.72 8.69 -0.26
N LYS A 39 21.98 9.07 -0.54
CA LYS A 39 22.55 10.35 -0.09
C LYS A 39 22.30 11.50 -1.07
N HIS A 40 22.38 11.23 -2.37
CA HIS A 40 22.24 12.24 -3.44
C HIS A 40 20.92 12.05 -4.20
N PHE A 41 20.26 13.14 -4.59
CA PHE A 41 18.97 13.12 -5.32
C PHE A 41 17.82 12.39 -4.60
N ARG A 42 17.94 12.12 -3.29
CA ARG A 42 16.88 11.48 -2.49
C ARG A 42 15.55 12.22 -2.62
N SER A 43 15.57 13.56 -2.64
CA SER A 43 14.37 14.38 -2.83
C SER A 43 13.68 14.13 -4.17
N VAL A 44 14.47 14.00 -5.26
CA VAL A 44 13.95 13.70 -6.60
C VAL A 44 13.31 12.32 -6.62
N PHE A 45 14.02 11.28 -6.17
CA PHE A 45 13.46 9.93 -6.12
C PHE A 45 12.23 9.83 -5.20
N THR A 46 12.26 10.51 -4.06
CA THR A 46 11.10 10.59 -3.18
C THR A 46 9.93 11.23 -3.92
N GLY A 47 10.14 12.38 -4.57
CA GLY A 47 9.11 13.10 -5.33
C GLY A 47 8.52 12.27 -6.47
N LEU A 48 9.34 11.53 -7.22
CA LEU A 48 8.87 10.60 -8.26
C LEU A 48 7.96 9.51 -7.68
N VAL A 49 8.34 8.95 -6.53
CA VAL A 49 7.52 7.98 -5.81
C VAL A 49 6.20 8.56 -5.32
N LEU A 50 6.08 9.89 -5.16
CA LEU A 50 4.83 10.52 -4.71
C LEU A 50 3.77 10.67 -5.79
N LEU A 51 4.16 10.63 -7.06
CA LEU A 51 3.28 10.97 -8.17
C LEU A 51 1.96 10.19 -8.14
N PRO A 52 1.91 8.85 -7.93
CA PRO A 52 0.65 8.10 -7.91
C PRO A 52 -0.39 8.60 -6.90
N TRP A 53 0.04 9.15 -5.76
CA TRP A 53 -0.87 9.64 -4.73
C TRP A 53 -1.51 10.98 -5.14
N ILE A 54 -0.76 11.85 -5.81
CA ILE A 54 -1.25 13.18 -6.20
C ILE A 54 -2.33 13.10 -7.29
N VAL A 55 -2.31 12.03 -8.10
CA VAL A 55 -3.29 11.84 -9.18
C VAL A 55 -4.70 11.63 -8.62
N PRO A 56 -5.73 12.32 -9.16
CA PRO A 56 -7.12 12.04 -8.80
C PRO A 56 -7.50 10.58 -9.03
N GLU A 57 -8.35 10.02 -8.17
CA GLU A 57 -8.75 8.60 -8.26
C GLU A 57 -9.36 8.22 -9.61
N VAL A 58 -10.17 9.12 -10.19
CA VAL A 58 -10.78 8.89 -11.51
C VAL A 58 -9.73 8.79 -12.61
N VAL A 59 -8.75 9.70 -12.61
CA VAL A 59 -7.67 9.70 -13.60
C VAL A 59 -6.83 8.43 -13.48
N ALA A 60 -6.52 8.01 -12.25
CA ALA A 60 -5.83 6.75 -11.99
C ALA A 60 -6.63 5.57 -12.54
N ALA A 61 -7.93 5.47 -12.23
CA ALA A 61 -8.78 4.37 -12.68
C ALA A 61 -8.87 4.30 -14.22
N LEU A 62 -9.08 5.44 -14.89
CA LEU A 62 -9.15 5.48 -16.35
C LEU A 62 -7.81 5.15 -17.01
N THR A 63 -6.71 5.63 -16.45
CA THR A 63 -5.35 5.29 -16.91
C THR A 63 -5.12 3.78 -16.87
N TRP A 64 -5.42 3.16 -15.71
CA TRP A 64 -5.23 1.73 -15.52
C TRP A 64 -6.23 0.90 -16.33
N ARG A 65 -7.46 1.37 -16.52
CA ARG A 65 -8.42 0.74 -17.42
C ARG A 65 -7.93 0.72 -18.86
N GLY A 66 -7.33 1.82 -19.33
CA GLY A 66 -6.68 1.87 -20.64
C GLY A 66 -5.47 0.95 -20.74
N LEU A 67 -4.63 0.89 -19.70
CA LEU A 67 -3.49 -0.04 -19.65
C LEU A 67 -3.91 -1.52 -19.66
N TYR A 68 -5.02 -1.84 -19.01
CA TYR A 68 -5.59 -3.18 -18.93
C TYR A 68 -6.45 -3.58 -20.13
N ASP A 69 -6.59 -2.70 -21.12
CA ASP A 69 -7.35 -3.05 -22.32
C ASP A 69 -6.77 -4.31 -22.99
N PRO A 70 -7.60 -5.32 -23.28
CA PRO A 70 -7.13 -6.61 -23.81
C PRO A 70 -6.46 -6.50 -25.17
N VAL A 71 -6.81 -5.46 -25.95
CA VAL A 71 -6.41 -5.33 -27.34
C VAL A 71 -5.33 -4.26 -27.48
N PHE A 72 -5.59 -3.04 -27.01
CA PHE A 72 -4.72 -1.88 -27.20
C PHE A 72 -3.94 -1.48 -25.94
N GLY A 73 -4.14 -2.19 -24.82
CA GLY A 73 -3.59 -1.81 -23.53
C GLY A 73 -2.09 -1.99 -23.42
N GLY A 74 -1.41 -0.98 -22.86
CA GLY A 74 0.05 -0.94 -22.78
C GLY A 74 0.68 -2.12 -22.04
N PHE A 75 -0.02 -2.73 -21.09
CA PHE A 75 0.48 -3.92 -20.39
C PHE A 75 0.49 -5.16 -21.27
N ASN A 76 -0.60 -5.45 -21.96
CA ASN A 76 -0.64 -6.60 -22.86
C ASN A 76 0.41 -6.44 -23.96
N GLN A 77 0.55 -5.24 -24.52
CA GLN A 77 1.56 -4.97 -25.54
C GLN A 77 2.99 -5.13 -25.02
N LEU A 78 3.28 -4.68 -23.80
CA LEU A 78 4.58 -4.89 -23.17
C LEU A 78 4.87 -6.39 -22.99
N LEU A 79 3.93 -7.15 -22.45
CA LEU A 79 4.08 -8.58 -22.22
C LEU A 79 4.22 -9.39 -23.54
N LEU A 80 3.45 -9.03 -24.57
CA LEU A 80 3.55 -9.62 -25.91
C LEU A 80 4.93 -9.32 -26.53
N SER A 81 5.39 -8.07 -26.45
CA SER A 81 6.69 -7.66 -27.01
C SER A 81 7.88 -8.33 -26.33
N LEU A 82 7.74 -8.70 -25.06
CA LEU A 82 8.74 -9.43 -24.29
C LEU A 82 8.62 -10.96 -24.47
N GLY A 83 7.63 -11.45 -25.22
CA GLY A 83 7.37 -12.88 -25.39
C GLY A 83 6.89 -13.59 -24.11
N LEU A 84 6.34 -12.85 -23.15
CA LEU A 84 5.85 -13.41 -21.88
C LEU A 84 4.43 -13.97 -21.98
N ILE A 85 3.67 -13.55 -22.99
CA ILE A 85 2.32 -14.04 -23.30
C ILE A 85 2.17 -14.13 -24.82
N ASP A 86 1.30 -15.05 -25.29
CA ASP A 86 1.02 -15.23 -26.72
C ASP A 86 -0.22 -14.43 -27.19
N LYS A 87 -1.11 -14.09 -26.27
CA LYS A 87 -2.37 -13.37 -26.55
C LYS A 87 -2.72 -12.39 -25.43
N GLY A 88 -3.46 -11.35 -25.80
CA GLY A 88 -3.93 -10.34 -24.85
C GLY A 88 -4.79 -10.93 -23.73
N ILE A 89 -4.54 -10.50 -22.50
CA ILE A 89 -5.26 -10.92 -21.30
C ILE A 89 -6.36 -9.90 -20.99
N ALA A 90 -7.59 -10.38 -20.78
CA ALA A 90 -8.70 -9.56 -20.33
C ALA A 90 -8.66 -9.35 -18.80
N TRP A 91 -7.69 -8.57 -18.31
CA TRP A 91 -7.41 -8.37 -16.88
C TRP A 91 -8.64 -8.04 -16.03
N LEU A 92 -9.52 -7.17 -16.54
CA LEU A 92 -10.75 -6.75 -15.85
C LEU A 92 -11.97 -7.58 -16.23
N GLY A 93 -11.89 -8.36 -17.30
CA GLY A 93 -13.00 -9.18 -17.84
C GLY A 93 -12.99 -10.63 -17.34
N ASP A 94 -11.87 -11.10 -16.78
CA ASP A 94 -11.74 -12.46 -16.24
C ASP A 94 -12.08 -12.51 -14.74
N TYR A 95 -12.91 -13.49 -14.34
CA TYR A 95 -13.39 -13.67 -12.97
C TYR A 95 -12.28 -13.89 -11.94
N ARG A 96 -11.14 -14.47 -12.34
CA ARG A 96 -10.00 -14.77 -11.46
C ARG A 96 -9.04 -13.59 -11.40
N LEU A 97 -8.93 -12.80 -12.47
CA LEU A 97 -7.96 -11.71 -12.58
C LEU A 97 -8.52 -10.34 -12.20
N ALA A 98 -9.84 -10.12 -12.27
CA ALA A 98 -10.42 -8.79 -12.04
C ALA A 98 -10.11 -8.24 -10.64
N LEU A 99 -10.29 -9.03 -9.58
CA LEU A 99 -9.99 -8.58 -8.21
C LEU A 99 -8.49 -8.34 -7.98
N PRO A 100 -7.58 -9.26 -8.38
CA PRO A 100 -6.14 -8.99 -8.38
C PRO A 100 -5.73 -7.73 -9.16
N ALA A 101 -6.30 -7.48 -10.35
CA ALA A 101 -6.01 -6.29 -11.14
C ALA A 101 -6.42 -5.01 -10.39
N VAL A 102 -7.60 -5.00 -9.79
CA VAL A 102 -8.06 -3.88 -8.95
C VAL A 102 -7.14 -3.66 -7.73
N ILE A 103 -6.66 -4.75 -7.10
CA ILE A 103 -5.67 -4.68 -6.01
C ILE A 103 -4.37 -4.05 -6.49
N VAL A 104 -3.85 -4.40 -7.67
CA VAL A 104 -2.62 -3.81 -8.22
C VAL A 104 -2.74 -2.30 -8.35
N VAL A 105 -3.85 -1.79 -8.89
CA VAL A 105 -4.07 -0.34 -9.00
C VAL A 105 -4.17 0.31 -7.62
N ASN A 106 -4.85 -0.34 -6.68
CA ASN A 106 -4.97 0.15 -5.31
C ASN A 106 -3.61 0.21 -4.60
N VAL A 107 -2.77 -0.80 -4.81
CA VAL A 107 -1.39 -0.86 -4.31
C VAL A 107 -0.55 0.26 -4.92
N TRP A 108 -0.56 0.41 -6.26
CA TRP A 108 0.17 1.47 -6.96
C TRP A 108 -0.15 2.87 -6.39
N LYS A 109 -1.43 3.16 -6.15
CA LYS A 109 -1.86 4.43 -5.55
C LYS A 109 -1.46 4.57 -4.07
N GLY A 110 -1.28 3.45 -3.36
CA GLY A 110 -1.05 3.40 -1.91
C GLY A 110 0.41 3.25 -1.46
N ILE A 111 1.32 2.81 -2.32
CA ILE A 111 2.77 2.73 -2.04
C ILE A 111 3.33 4.06 -1.52
N PRO A 112 2.99 5.24 -2.08
CA PRO A 112 3.60 6.49 -1.66
C PRO A 112 3.31 6.84 -0.20
N PHE A 113 2.10 6.54 0.27
CA PHE A 113 1.70 6.75 1.66
C PHE A 113 2.56 5.95 2.64
N PHE A 114 2.74 4.65 2.41
CA PHE A 114 3.59 3.83 3.25
C PHE A 114 5.06 4.25 3.16
N THR A 115 5.53 4.54 1.95
CA THR A 115 6.91 4.97 1.72
C THR A 115 7.24 6.21 2.52
N LEU A 116 6.43 7.28 2.43
CA LEU A 116 6.67 8.51 3.18
C LEU A 116 6.57 8.33 4.68
N THR A 117 5.53 7.64 5.13
CA THR A 117 5.25 7.48 6.56
C THR A 117 6.38 6.69 7.22
N LEU A 118 6.81 5.59 6.60
CA LEU A 118 7.92 4.77 7.09
C LEU A 118 9.27 5.48 6.91
N LEU A 119 9.49 6.21 5.82
CA LEU A 119 10.71 7.00 5.61
C LEU A 119 10.86 8.11 6.67
N SER A 120 9.75 8.73 7.09
CA SER A 120 9.74 9.70 8.18
C SER A 120 10.04 9.01 9.52
N GLY A 121 9.43 7.85 9.78
CA GLY A 121 9.71 7.06 10.99
C GLY A 121 11.15 6.56 11.06
N LEU A 122 11.77 6.21 9.93
CA LEU A 122 13.18 5.80 9.89
C LEU A 122 14.11 6.92 10.34
N LYS A 123 13.78 8.18 10.02
CA LYS A 123 14.59 9.34 10.42
C LYS A 123 14.53 9.64 11.92
N SER A 124 13.52 9.16 12.64
CA SER A 124 13.40 9.38 14.08
C SER A 124 14.10 8.31 14.93
N ILE A 125 14.62 7.24 14.32
CA ILE A 125 15.40 6.23 15.03
C ILE A 125 16.83 6.76 15.19
N ASP A 126 17.35 6.73 16.41
CA ASP A 126 18.71 7.17 16.71
C ASP A 126 19.75 6.31 15.97
N ASN A 127 20.70 6.97 15.32
CA ASN A 127 21.80 6.30 14.63
C ASN A 127 22.75 5.62 15.62
N GLU A 128 22.85 6.10 16.87
CA GLU A 128 23.72 5.50 17.90
C GLU A 128 23.36 4.04 18.17
N LEU A 129 22.08 3.66 18.08
CA LEU A 129 21.64 2.28 18.23
C LEU A 129 22.22 1.37 17.13
N TYR A 130 22.31 1.89 15.90
CA TYR A 130 22.86 1.14 14.77
C TYR A 130 24.37 1.01 14.84
N ASP A 131 25.05 2.04 15.36
CA ASP A 131 26.50 2.06 15.56
C ASP A 131 26.90 1.14 16.71
N ALA A 132 26.20 1.19 17.85
CA ALA A 132 26.40 0.27 18.97
C ALA A 132 26.21 -1.19 18.55
N ALA A 133 25.12 -1.49 17.85
CA ALA A 133 24.89 -2.84 17.34
C ALA A 133 25.93 -3.28 16.30
N ALA A 134 26.52 -2.35 15.53
CA ALA A 134 27.61 -2.67 14.62
C ALA A 134 28.91 -3.01 15.39
N VAL A 135 29.18 -2.35 16.52
CA VAL A 135 30.28 -2.68 17.44
C VAL A 135 30.06 -4.07 18.06
N ASP A 136 28.83 -4.40 18.43
CA ASP A 136 28.44 -5.72 18.95
C ASP A 136 28.43 -6.84 17.89
N GLY A 137 28.74 -6.52 16.62
CA GLY A 137 28.82 -7.47 15.52
C GLY A 137 27.46 -7.88 14.96
N ALA A 138 26.39 -7.14 15.25
CA ALA A 138 25.07 -7.40 14.71
C ALA A 138 25.02 -7.18 13.19
N ASN A 139 24.53 -8.17 12.46
CA ASN A 139 24.35 -8.06 11.01
C ASN A 139 23.10 -7.25 10.64
N ALA A 140 23.00 -6.80 9.39
CA ALA A 140 21.87 -6.01 8.89
C ALA A 140 20.48 -6.61 9.17
N TRP A 141 20.33 -7.93 9.20
CA TRP A 141 19.04 -8.58 9.52
C TRP A 141 18.71 -8.48 11.00
N GLN A 142 19.70 -8.68 11.86
CA GLN A 142 19.57 -8.47 13.30
C GLN A 142 19.28 -7.00 13.60
N ARG A 143 19.99 -6.05 12.97
CA ARG A 143 19.70 -4.61 13.11
C ARG A 143 18.33 -4.24 12.55
N PHE A 144 17.90 -4.86 11.45
CA PHE A 144 16.54 -4.67 10.92
C PHE A 144 15.48 -5.18 11.90
N LEU A 145 15.57 -6.43 12.35
CA LEU A 145 14.56 -7.07 13.21
C LEU A 145 14.56 -6.54 14.64
N ASN A 146 15.72 -6.17 15.19
CA ASN A 146 15.85 -5.81 16.60
C ASN A 146 15.89 -4.29 16.84
N ILE A 147 16.21 -3.48 15.83
CA ILE A 147 16.27 -2.01 15.95
C ILE A 147 15.24 -1.36 15.02
N THR A 148 15.31 -1.65 13.72
CA THR A 148 14.50 -0.92 12.73
C THR A 148 13.02 -1.24 12.84
N LEU A 149 12.63 -2.52 12.80
CA LEU A 149 11.24 -2.95 12.85
C LEU A 149 10.59 -2.61 14.20
N PRO A 150 11.25 -2.80 15.37
CA PRO A 150 10.74 -2.35 16.66
C PRO A 150 10.69 -0.83 16.77
N GLY A 151 11.67 -0.11 16.24
CA GLY A 151 11.67 1.36 16.20
C GLY A 151 10.54 1.93 15.34
N LEU A 152 10.20 1.24 14.24
CA LEU A 152 9.08 1.60 13.37
C LEU A 152 7.72 1.08 13.85
N ARG A 153 7.63 0.26 14.91
CA ARG A 153 6.40 -0.46 15.29
C ARG A 153 5.17 0.43 15.37
N TYR A 154 5.32 1.61 15.96
CA TYR A 154 4.24 2.57 16.12
C TYR A 154 3.76 3.13 14.77
N VAL A 155 4.72 3.55 13.95
CA VAL A 155 4.47 4.10 12.61
C VAL A 155 3.82 3.04 11.72
N ILE A 156 4.27 1.79 11.79
CA ILE A 156 3.71 0.65 11.05
C ILE A 156 2.27 0.41 11.46
N ILE A 157 1.98 0.29 12.76
CA ILE A 157 0.63 0.05 13.27
C ILE A 157 -0.32 1.16 12.82
N VAL A 158 0.07 2.43 13.00
CA VAL A 158 -0.74 3.58 12.61
C VAL A 158 -0.97 3.60 11.10
N ALA A 159 0.06 3.41 10.29
CA ALA A 159 -0.06 3.41 8.83
C ALA A 159 -0.94 2.25 8.32
N CYS A 160 -0.76 1.04 8.85
CA CYS A 160 -1.57 -0.12 8.50
C CYS A 160 -3.04 0.06 8.91
N LEU A 161 -3.32 0.55 10.11
CA LEU A 161 -4.69 0.80 10.57
C LEU A 161 -5.39 1.84 9.71
N LEU A 162 -4.72 2.96 9.44
CA LEU A 162 -5.27 4.03 8.61
C LEU A 162 -5.51 3.55 7.18
N SER A 163 -4.52 2.85 6.58
CA SER A 163 -4.69 2.27 5.25
C SER A 163 -5.78 1.19 5.22
N MET A 164 -5.97 0.42 6.29
CA MET A 164 -7.04 -0.58 6.37
C MET A 164 -8.41 0.08 6.39
N ILE A 165 -8.59 1.11 7.22
CA ILE A 165 -9.83 1.91 7.27
C ILE A 165 -10.15 2.48 5.88
N PHE A 166 -9.18 3.13 5.23
CA PHE A 166 -9.40 3.70 3.90
C PHE A 166 -9.68 2.64 2.82
N THR A 167 -8.99 1.50 2.87
CA THR A 167 -9.15 0.46 1.84
C THR A 167 -10.44 -0.32 2.03
N LEU A 168 -10.88 -0.57 3.28
CA LEU A 168 -12.20 -1.12 3.56
C LEU A 168 -13.29 -0.22 2.97
N ASN A 169 -13.15 1.11 3.09
CA ASN A 169 -14.08 2.09 2.53
C ASN A 169 -13.93 2.30 1.00
N GLY A 170 -13.15 1.46 0.31
CA GLY A 170 -12.93 1.58 -1.13
C GLY A 170 -14.23 1.48 -1.93
N PHE A 171 -14.49 2.47 -2.79
CA PHE A 171 -15.64 2.50 -3.70
C PHE A 171 -15.23 2.95 -5.09
N GLY A 172 -14.76 4.20 -5.23
CA GLY A 172 -14.60 4.87 -6.52
C GLY A 172 -13.66 4.10 -7.46
N LEU A 173 -12.49 3.70 -6.99
CA LEU A 173 -11.51 2.97 -7.78
C LEU A 173 -12.08 1.65 -8.34
N ILE A 174 -12.79 0.89 -7.50
CA ILE A 174 -13.38 -0.41 -7.87
C ILE A 174 -14.51 -0.17 -8.87
N TYR A 175 -15.38 0.80 -8.58
CA TYR A 175 -16.50 1.15 -9.45
C TYR A 175 -16.02 1.58 -10.85
N LEU A 176 -14.98 2.41 -10.93
CA LEU A 176 -14.47 2.95 -12.19
C LEU A 176 -13.69 1.92 -13.03
N LEU A 177 -13.07 0.94 -12.37
CA LEU A 177 -12.36 -0.14 -13.06
C LEU A 177 -13.33 -1.24 -13.56
N THR A 178 -14.22 -1.73 -12.70
CA THR A 178 -15.02 -2.92 -13.00
C THR A 178 -16.51 -2.79 -12.69
N GLY A 179 -16.94 -1.76 -11.95
CA GLY A 179 -18.32 -1.65 -11.48
C GLY A 179 -18.77 -2.77 -10.53
N GLY A 180 -17.84 -3.59 -10.03
CA GLY A 180 -18.15 -4.83 -9.28
C GLY A 180 -18.07 -6.12 -10.11
N GLY A 181 -17.87 -6.03 -11.42
CA GLY A 181 -17.82 -7.17 -12.33
C GLY A 181 -16.44 -7.88 -12.46
N PRO A 182 -16.36 -8.94 -13.28
CA PRO A 182 -17.47 -9.62 -13.96
C PRO A 182 -18.33 -10.43 -12.97
N GLY A 183 -19.66 -10.43 -13.16
CA GLY A 183 -20.61 -11.23 -12.37
C GLY A 183 -20.52 -11.08 -10.84
N GLY A 184 -20.04 -9.94 -10.32
CA GLY A 184 -19.86 -9.72 -8.89
C GLY A 184 -18.48 -10.07 -8.34
N ALA A 185 -17.52 -10.50 -9.18
CA ALA A 185 -16.20 -10.96 -8.74
C ALA A 185 -15.37 -9.89 -8.00
N THR A 186 -15.67 -8.61 -8.19
CA THR A 186 -15.04 -7.52 -7.43
C THR A 186 -16.05 -6.69 -6.65
N ARG A 187 -17.29 -7.18 -6.50
CA ARG A 187 -18.34 -6.47 -5.76
C ARG A 187 -17.98 -6.45 -4.28
N VAL A 188 -17.53 -5.30 -3.80
CA VAL A 188 -17.35 -5.02 -2.37
C VAL A 188 -18.65 -4.48 -1.77
N PHE A 189 -18.75 -4.40 -0.44
CA PHE A 189 -20.00 -4.01 0.22
C PHE A 189 -20.48 -2.60 -0.19
N SER A 190 -19.55 -1.68 -0.47
CA SER A 190 -19.85 -0.31 -0.90
C SER A 190 -20.50 -0.28 -2.29
N ILE A 191 -20.07 -1.17 -3.18
CA ILE A 191 -20.67 -1.37 -4.52
C ILE A 191 -22.06 -2.00 -4.36
N LEU A 192 -22.21 -3.02 -3.52
CA LEU A 192 -23.52 -3.63 -3.26
C LEU A 192 -24.53 -2.62 -2.69
N ALA A 193 -24.11 -1.80 -1.73
CA ALA A 193 -24.96 -0.73 -1.18
C ALA A 193 -25.40 0.26 -2.28
N PHE A 194 -24.51 0.60 -3.20
CA PHE A 194 -24.80 1.47 -4.33
C PHE A 194 -25.75 0.83 -5.36
N GLU A 195 -25.59 -0.45 -5.68
CA GLU A 195 -26.52 -1.20 -6.55
C GLU A 195 -27.93 -1.19 -5.95
N ILE A 196 -28.08 -1.53 -4.67
CA ILE A 196 -29.38 -1.52 -3.95
C ILE A 196 -29.96 -0.10 -3.88
N PHE A 197 -29.12 0.92 -3.73
CA PHE A 197 -29.55 2.32 -3.77
C PHE A 197 -30.17 2.66 -5.13
N ASN A 198 -29.54 2.24 -6.23
CA ASN A 198 -30.05 2.46 -7.59
C ASN A 198 -31.35 1.68 -7.88
N GLU A 199 -31.58 0.57 -7.18
CA GLU A 199 -32.87 -0.15 -7.15
C GLU A 199 -33.97 0.60 -6.37
N ARG A 200 -33.72 1.83 -5.89
CA ARG A 200 -34.62 2.66 -5.08
C ARG A 200 -34.93 2.09 -3.70
N ARG A 201 -34.13 1.14 -3.21
CA ARG A 201 -34.29 0.51 -1.89
C ARG A 201 -33.40 1.20 -0.86
N TYR A 202 -33.62 2.49 -0.65
CA TYR A 202 -32.73 3.36 0.13
C TYR A 202 -32.50 2.90 1.58
N SER A 203 -33.53 2.39 2.24
CA SER A 203 -33.42 1.88 3.61
C SER A 203 -32.51 0.65 3.69
N LEU A 204 -32.64 -0.28 2.74
CA LEU A 204 -31.78 -1.45 2.66
C LEU A 204 -30.34 -1.07 2.28
N ALA A 205 -30.16 -0.18 1.30
CA ALA A 205 -28.85 0.33 0.93
C ALA A 205 -28.12 0.94 2.14
N THR A 206 -28.84 1.74 2.93
CA THR A 206 -28.32 2.33 4.17
C THR A 206 -27.97 1.25 5.20
N ALA A 207 -28.80 0.22 5.37
CA ALA A 207 -28.50 -0.90 6.27
C ALA A 207 -27.23 -1.67 5.86
N VAL A 208 -27.05 -1.91 4.56
CA VAL A 208 -25.83 -2.55 4.02
C VAL A 208 -24.60 -1.66 4.24
N ALA A 209 -24.71 -0.35 3.99
CA ALA A 209 -23.64 0.60 4.25
C ALA A 209 -23.30 0.70 5.76
N MET A 210 -24.28 0.58 6.65
CA MET A 210 -24.11 0.58 8.10
C MET A 210 -23.43 -0.67 8.64
N ALA A 211 -23.53 -1.80 7.94
CA ALA A 211 -23.01 -3.08 8.43
C ALA A 211 -21.48 -3.09 8.66
N ILE A 212 -20.73 -2.21 7.99
CA ILE A 212 -19.27 -2.08 8.17
C ILE A 212 -18.88 -1.25 9.41
N VAL A 213 -19.79 -0.40 9.91
CA VAL A 213 -19.50 0.59 10.96
C VAL A 213 -18.95 -0.05 12.23
N PRO A 214 -19.49 -1.16 12.77
CA PRO A 214 -18.92 -1.79 13.97
C PRO A 214 -17.46 -2.21 13.79
N ALA A 215 -17.11 -2.75 12.62
CA ALA A 215 -15.73 -3.15 12.32
C ALA A 215 -14.81 -1.92 12.23
N LEU A 216 -15.26 -0.84 11.58
CA LEU A 216 -14.50 0.41 11.52
C LEU A 216 -14.35 1.07 12.89
N LEU A 217 -15.41 1.07 13.72
CA LEU A 217 -15.35 1.62 15.07
C LEU A 217 -14.28 0.93 15.92
N VAL A 218 -14.17 -0.40 15.81
CA VAL A 218 -13.08 -1.14 16.48
C VAL A 218 -11.71 -0.66 15.99
N LEU A 219 -11.50 -0.56 14.67
CA LEU A 219 -10.23 -0.08 14.11
C LEU A 219 -9.91 1.36 14.51
N ILE A 220 -10.90 2.25 14.51
CA ILE A 220 -10.74 3.67 14.85
C ILE A 220 -10.47 3.84 16.35
N VAL A 221 -11.15 3.10 17.23
CA VAL A 221 -10.87 3.14 18.68
C VAL A 221 -9.44 2.68 18.95
N ILE A 222 -8.97 1.64 18.27
CA ILE A 222 -7.59 1.15 18.40
C ILE A 222 -6.61 2.21 17.90
N LEU A 223 -6.83 2.78 16.71
CA LEU A 223 -6.02 3.88 16.17
C LEU A 223 -5.97 5.07 17.13
N GLY A 224 -7.12 5.49 17.67
CA GLY A 224 -7.23 6.61 18.60
C GLY A 224 -6.49 6.38 19.92
N ARG A 225 -6.45 5.13 20.42
CA ARG A 225 -5.65 4.76 21.59
C ARG A 225 -4.15 4.88 21.32
N TYR A 226 -3.70 4.45 20.13
CA TYR A 226 -2.31 4.60 19.72
C TYR A 226 -1.94 6.09 19.56
N MET A 227 -2.77 6.88 18.89
CA MET A 227 -2.49 8.29 18.62
C MET A 227 -2.50 9.21 19.85
N ARG A 228 -3.22 8.85 20.91
CA ARG A 228 -3.28 9.63 22.16
C ARG A 228 -2.22 9.24 23.19
N GLY A 229 -1.58 8.09 23.02
CA GLY A 229 -0.47 7.70 23.87
C GLY A 229 0.74 8.56 23.53
N ASP A 230 1.13 9.45 24.42
CA ASP A 230 2.40 10.15 24.34
C ASP A 230 3.52 9.10 24.14
N PRO A 231 4.34 9.14 23.08
CA PRO A 231 5.32 8.09 22.78
C PRO A 231 6.30 7.82 23.94
N SER A 232 6.57 8.84 24.76
CA SER A 232 7.37 8.78 25.99
C SER A 232 6.65 8.02 27.13
N VAL A 233 5.32 8.10 27.21
CA VAL A 233 4.50 7.44 28.24
C VAL A 233 4.15 6.00 27.86
N VAL A 234 4.05 5.68 26.57
CA VAL A 234 3.87 4.29 26.09
C VAL A 234 5.07 3.39 26.47
N GLN A 235 6.28 3.97 26.58
CA GLN A 235 7.44 3.27 27.14
C GLN A 235 7.36 3.11 28.68
N ALA A 236 6.66 4.00 29.38
CA ALA A 236 6.62 4.03 30.85
C ALA A 236 5.44 3.25 31.48
N LYS A 237 4.41 2.88 30.70
CA LYS A 237 3.24 2.16 31.25
C LYS A 237 2.64 1.16 30.25
N GLU A 238 3.40 0.12 29.92
CA GLU A 238 2.85 -1.04 29.21
C GLU A 238 1.96 -1.87 30.15
N THR A 239 0.65 -1.65 30.12
CA THR A 239 -0.30 -2.57 30.78
C THR A 239 -0.47 -3.82 29.92
N VAL A 240 -0.45 -5.01 30.53
CA VAL A 240 -0.57 -6.32 29.86
C VAL A 240 -1.74 -6.40 28.87
N LEU A 241 -2.86 -5.71 29.16
CA LEU A 241 -4.03 -5.65 28.28
C LEU A 241 -3.79 -4.96 26.91
N SER A 242 -2.92 -3.94 26.84
CA SER A 242 -2.67 -3.23 25.57
C SER A 242 -1.77 -4.03 24.63
N LYS A 243 -0.82 -4.80 25.18
CA LYS A 243 -0.01 -5.78 24.44
C LYS A 243 -0.87 -6.87 23.85
N ILE A 244 -1.75 -7.47 24.68
CA ILE A 244 -2.61 -8.56 24.22
C ILE A 244 -3.58 -8.07 23.15
N GLY A 245 -4.23 -6.91 23.32
CA GLY A 245 -5.18 -6.41 22.33
C GLY A 245 -4.56 -6.06 20.98
N ALA A 246 -3.37 -5.47 20.97
CA ALA A 246 -2.71 -5.07 19.73
C ALA A 246 -2.07 -6.24 18.99
N TRP A 247 -1.36 -7.12 19.70
CA TRP A 247 -0.82 -8.34 19.10
C TRP A 247 -1.93 -9.31 18.73
N ALA A 248 -3.03 -9.39 19.48
CA ALA A 248 -4.19 -10.19 19.10
C ALA A 248 -4.93 -9.59 17.91
N LEU A 249 -5.04 -8.26 17.74
CA LEU A 249 -5.64 -7.66 16.55
C LEU A 249 -4.72 -7.81 15.34
N LEU A 250 -3.42 -7.57 15.49
CA LEU A 250 -2.46 -7.74 14.41
C LEU A 250 -2.36 -9.22 14.02
N ALA A 251 -2.37 -10.14 14.99
CA ALA A 251 -2.47 -11.56 14.77
C ALA A 251 -3.84 -11.95 14.21
N LEU A 252 -4.96 -11.35 14.61
CA LEU A 252 -6.29 -11.66 14.08
C LEU A 252 -6.43 -11.17 12.64
N VAL A 253 -5.99 -9.95 12.33
CA VAL A 253 -5.94 -9.44 10.95
C VAL A 253 -4.97 -10.28 10.14
N THR A 254 -3.79 -10.61 10.67
CA THR A 254 -2.82 -11.47 9.99
C THR A 254 -3.36 -12.87 9.79
N VAL A 255 -4.02 -13.48 10.78
CA VAL A 255 -4.58 -14.84 10.76
C VAL A 255 -5.85 -14.89 9.91
N ILE A 256 -6.73 -13.89 9.94
CA ILE A 256 -7.88 -13.81 9.03
C ILE A 256 -7.38 -13.63 7.60
N SER A 257 -6.37 -12.77 7.39
CA SER A 257 -5.76 -12.58 6.08
C SER A 257 -5.04 -13.87 5.62
N LEU A 258 -4.29 -14.55 6.49
CA LEU A 258 -3.63 -15.82 6.21
C LEU A 258 -4.66 -16.93 5.96
N ALA A 259 -5.71 -17.04 6.77
CA ALA A 259 -6.71 -18.10 6.71
C ALA A 259 -7.64 -17.94 5.50
N MET A 260 -8.00 -16.71 5.13
CA MET A 260 -8.76 -16.43 3.89
C MET A 260 -7.91 -16.68 2.64
N LEU A 261 -6.60 -16.49 2.74
CA LEU A 261 -5.64 -16.71 1.67
C LEU A 261 -5.28 -18.20 1.54
N VAL A 262 -5.17 -18.93 2.65
CA VAL A 262 -5.04 -20.39 2.72
C VAL A 262 -6.29 -21.09 2.15
N ARG A 263 -7.51 -20.61 2.45
CA ARG A 263 -8.75 -21.16 1.89
C ARG A 263 -8.90 -20.96 0.37
N LEU A 264 -8.19 -20.00 -0.23
CA LEU A 264 -8.17 -19.78 -1.67
C LEU A 264 -7.20 -20.74 -2.40
N VAL A 265 -6.25 -21.34 -1.68
CA VAL A 265 -5.08 -22.04 -2.26
C VAL A 265 -5.01 -23.54 -1.88
N GLN A 266 -5.96 -24.04 -1.09
CA GLN A 266 -5.99 -25.44 -0.63
C GLN A 266 -5.79 -26.53 -1.71
N PRO A 267 -6.32 -26.44 -2.96
CA PRO A 267 -6.09 -27.52 -3.92
C PRO A 267 -4.64 -27.58 -4.45
N VAL A 268 -3.90 -26.46 -4.48
CA VAL A 268 -2.52 -26.39 -5.00
C VAL A 268 -1.48 -26.61 -3.89
N ALA A 269 -1.80 -26.16 -2.67
CA ALA A 269 -0.98 -26.36 -1.48
C ALA A 269 -0.78 -27.83 -1.11
N VAL A 270 -1.82 -28.65 -1.29
CA VAL A 270 -1.77 -30.10 -1.01
C VAL A 270 -0.86 -30.82 -2.02
N LEU A 271 -0.90 -30.44 -3.30
CA LEU A 271 -0.04 -30.98 -4.35
C LEU A 271 1.45 -30.60 -4.15
N ALA A 272 1.73 -29.36 -3.78
CA ALA A 272 3.09 -28.90 -3.50
C ALA A 272 3.69 -29.53 -2.23
N ALA A 273 2.90 -29.69 -1.17
CA ALA A 273 3.33 -30.37 0.06
C ALA A 273 3.63 -31.86 -0.17
N LEU A 274 2.84 -32.54 -1.01
CA LEU A 274 3.10 -33.92 -1.42
C LEU A 274 4.42 -34.05 -2.21
N LEU A 275 4.69 -33.14 -3.14
CA LEU A 275 5.94 -33.12 -3.90
C LEU A 275 7.18 -32.88 -3.00
N VAL A 276 7.09 -31.95 -2.04
CA VAL A 276 8.17 -31.69 -1.08
C VAL A 276 8.39 -32.89 -0.15
N ALA A 277 7.34 -33.57 0.28
CA ALA A 277 7.45 -34.78 1.10
C ALA A 277 8.11 -35.93 0.31
N ILE A 278 7.78 -36.11 -0.97
CA ILE A 278 8.39 -37.13 -1.85
C ILE A 278 9.88 -36.84 -2.07
N VAL A 279 10.25 -35.59 -2.35
CA VAL A 279 11.65 -35.20 -2.57
C VAL A 279 12.46 -35.29 -1.27
N GLY A 280 11.88 -34.90 -0.13
CA GLY A 280 12.51 -35.01 1.19
C GLY A 280 12.78 -36.46 1.62
N ALA A 281 11.83 -37.37 1.36
CA ALA A 281 11.99 -38.79 1.64
C ALA A 281 13.10 -39.45 0.79
N GLY A 282 13.27 -39.01 -0.47
CA GLY A 282 14.34 -39.49 -1.35
C GLY A 282 15.75 -39.03 -0.95
N TYR A 283 15.88 -37.95 -0.18
CA TYR A 283 17.16 -37.45 0.31
C TYR A 283 17.56 -38.04 1.67
N LEU A 284 16.61 -38.28 2.57
CA LEU A 284 16.87 -38.94 3.85
C LEU A 284 17.34 -40.38 3.68
N THR A 285 16.84 -41.08 2.65
CA THR A 285 17.30 -42.43 2.28
C THR A 285 18.70 -42.46 1.68
N ARG A 286 19.23 -41.35 1.14
CA ARG A 286 20.61 -41.24 0.61
C ARG A 286 21.62 -40.72 1.63
N GLY A 287 21.18 -40.01 2.67
CA GLY A 287 22.04 -39.48 3.72
C GLY A 287 22.69 -40.57 4.59
N ASP A 288 22.02 -41.71 4.75
CA ASP A 288 22.51 -42.85 5.54
C ASP A 288 23.73 -43.55 4.91
N GLN A 289 24.04 -43.27 3.63
CA GLN A 289 25.19 -43.86 2.92
C GLN A 289 26.45 -42.98 2.91
N LEU A 290 26.41 -41.76 3.44
CA LEU A 290 27.56 -40.82 3.40
C LEU A 290 28.03 -40.46 4.81
N GLY A 291 29.31 -40.75 5.09
CA GLY A 291 29.91 -40.69 6.43
C GLY A 291 29.77 -39.36 7.20
N LYS A 292 29.88 -39.48 8.53
CA LYS A 292 29.49 -38.49 9.56
C LYS A 292 29.88 -37.03 9.31
N GLN A 293 31.09 -36.73 8.81
CA GLN A 293 31.51 -35.34 8.58
C GLN A 293 30.86 -34.70 7.33
N ARG A 294 30.65 -35.48 6.27
CA ARG A 294 29.99 -34.99 5.04
C ARG A 294 28.47 -34.91 5.22
N GLY A 295 27.93 -35.78 6.07
CA GLY A 295 26.51 -35.78 6.48
C GLY A 295 26.09 -34.49 7.18
N GLU A 296 26.90 -33.96 8.10
CA GLU A 296 26.57 -32.73 8.84
C GLU A 296 26.47 -31.49 7.94
N GLU A 297 27.46 -31.25 7.06
CA GLU A 297 27.41 -30.14 6.10
C GLU A 297 26.27 -30.28 5.10
N LEU A 298 26.00 -31.50 4.61
CA LEU A 298 24.87 -31.79 3.73
C LEU A 298 23.52 -31.60 4.44
N THR A 299 23.42 -31.92 5.74
CA THR A 299 22.20 -31.72 6.51
C THR A 299 21.90 -30.26 6.80
N ASP A 300 22.90 -29.40 6.99
CA ASP A 300 22.70 -27.96 7.17
C ASP A 300 22.31 -27.27 5.86
N TRP A 301 22.93 -27.67 4.74
CA TRP A 301 22.50 -27.24 3.41
C TRP A 301 21.10 -27.73 3.06
N ALA A 302 20.77 -28.98 3.38
CA ALA A 302 19.45 -29.55 3.17
C ALA A 302 18.40 -28.87 4.06
N ARG A 303 18.69 -28.61 5.34
CA ARG A 303 17.80 -27.84 6.22
C ARG A 303 17.57 -26.43 5.71
N THR A 304 18.61 -25.74 5.29
CA THR A 304 18.50 -24.38 4.73
C THR A 304 17.73 -24.38 3.41
N THR A 305 17.96 -25.39 2.56
CA THR A 305 17.27 -25.55 1.27
C THR A 305 15.81 -25.94 1.48
N VAL A 306 15.48 -26.77 2.47
CA VAL A 306 14.10 -27.14 2.83
C VAL A 306 13.36 -25.97 3.48
N ILE A 307 14.04 -25.13 4.28
CA ILE A 307 13.47 -23.90 4.84
C ILE A 307 13.23 -22.87 3.74
N LEU A 308 14.17 -22.73 2.78
CA LEU A 308 14.03 -21.82 1.65
C LEU A 308 13.00 -22.30 0.62
N LEU A 309 12.94 -23.61 0.34
CA LEU A 309 11.91 -24.22 -0.51
C LEU A 309 10.56 -24.25 0.21
N GLY A 310 10.53 -24.38 1.53
CA GLY A 310 9.32 -24.24 2.35
C GLY A 310 8.82 -22.80 2.37
N ALA A 311 9.71 -21.81 2.45
CA ALA A 311 9.36 -20.40 2.33
C ALA A 311 8.99 -20.02 0.88
N ALA A 312 9.63 -20.62 -0.12
CA ALA A 312 9.27 -20.47 -1.53
C ALA A 312 7.92 -21.14 -1.84
N ALA A 313 7.66 -22.33 -1.30
CA ALA A 313 6.38 -23.02 -1.42
C ALA A 313 5.28 -22.26 -0.69
N LEU A 314 5.54 -21.75 0.53
CA LEU A 314 4.62 -20.90 1.30
C LEU A 314 4.34 -19.56 0.60
N SER A 315 5.27 -19.03 -0.19
CA SER A 315 5.09 -17.78 -0.95
C SER A 315 4.45 -17.99 -2.33
N VAL A 316 4.74 -19.11 -3.00
CA VAL A 316 3.96 -19.64 -4.15
C VAL A 316 2.53 -19.95 -3.71
N LEU A 317 2.33 -20.37 -2.46
CA LEU A 317 1.04 -20.51 -1.79
C LEU A 317 0.31 -19.18 -1.55
N VAL A 318 0.99 -18.03 -1.65
CA VAL A 318 0.50 -16.73 -1.16
C VAL A 318 0.31 -15.70 -2.28
N PHE A 319 1.08 -15.75 -3.38
CA PHE A 319 0.87 -14.85 -4.52
C PHE A 319 1.21 -15.48 -5.88
N ASN A 320 0.46 -15.04 -6.90
CA ASN A 320 0.90 -15.14 -8.29
C ASN A 320 2.29 -14.51 -8.44
N LEU A 321 3.20 -15.27 -9.03
CA LEU A 321 4.66 -15.21 -8.98
C LEU A 321 5.33 -13.84 -9.26
N GLN A 322 4.62 -12.87 -9.83
CA GLN A 322 5.22 -11.69 -10.45
C GLN A 322 5.59 -10.57 -9.46
N PHE A 323 4.84 -10.37 -8.37
CA PHE A 323 5.09 -9.26 -7.44
C PHE A 323 5.99 -9.63 -6.25
N PHE A 324 5.98 -10.91 -5.85
CA PHE A 324 6.82 -11.42 -4.77
C PHE A 324 8.29 -11.57 -5.20
N ILE A 325 8.55 -12.00 -6.44
CA ILE A 325 9.93 -12.04 -6.96
C ILE A 325 10.53 -10.64 -6.95
N VAL A 326 9.77 -9.61 -7.36
CA VAL A 326 10.26 -8.22 -7.27
C VAL A 326 10.52 -7.86 -5.82
N ALA A 327 9.53 -7.91 -4.90
CA ALA A 327 9.75 -7.53 -3.51
C ALA A 327 10.87 -8.33 -2.80
N LEU A 328 10.97 -9.64 -3.04
CA LEU A 328 12.03 -10.51 -2.53
C LEU A 328 13.36 -10.18 -3.19
N VAL A 329 13.41 -9.88 -4.49
CA VAL A 329 14.63 -9.43 -5.18
C VAL A 329 15.05 -8.07 -4.64
N LEU A 330 14.15 -7.08 -4.53
CA LEU A 330 14.38 -5.77 -3.89
C LEU A 330 14.93 -5.93 -2.46
N PHE A 331 14.34 -6.83 -1.69
CA PHE A 331 14.72 -7.12 -0.29
C PHE A 331 16.02 -7.92 -0.17
N THR A 332 16.26 -8.87 -1.07
CA THR A 332 17.50 -9.68 -1.16
C THR A 332 18.66 -8.87 -1.75
N ILE A 333 18.33 -7.84 -2.51
CA ILE A 333 19.23 -6.79 -2.95
C ILE A 333 19.62 -5.89 -1.77
N VAL A 334 18.67 -5.50 -0.92
CA VAL A 334 18.91 -4.73 0.31
C VAL A 334 19.73 -5.56 1.33
N LYS A 335 19.62 -6.89 1.29
CA LYS A 335 20.29 -7.92 2.12
C LYS A 335 21.81 -7.98 1.97
N THR A 336 22.44 -7.53 0.89
CA THR A 336 23.91 -7.67 0.74
C THR A 336 24.69 -6.64 1.57
N GLY A 337 24.29 -6.43 2.83
CA GLY A 337 25.10 -5.92 3.94
C GLY A 337 26.25 -6.87 4.29
N ILE A 338 27.08 -7.19 3.31
CA ILE A 338 28.32 -7.96 3.49
C ILE A 338 29.40 -7.11 4.17
N ILE A 339 29.19 -5.80 4.23
CA ILE A 339 29.97 -4.86 5.05
C ILE A 339 29.93 -5.27 6.53
N ASP A 340 28.79 -5.75 7.05
CA ASP A 340 28.70 -6.14 8.47
C ASP A 340 29.43 -7.43 8.78
N ARG A 341 29.54 -8.36 7.81
CA ARG A 341 30.39 -9.56 7.97
C ARG A 341 31.88 -9.24 7.97
N ALA A 342 32.27 -8.08 7.43
CA ALA A 342 33.63 -7.57 7.56
C ALA A 342 33.88 -6.95 8.94
N ILE A 343 32.88 -6.20 9.44
CA ILE A 343 32.96 -5.45 10.71
C ILE A 343 32.76 -6.38 11.92
N ALA A 344 31.88 -7.39 11.86
CA ALA A 344 31.69 -8.37 12.93
C ALA A 344 32.92 -9.28 13.15
N SER A 345 33.88 -9.30 12.21
CA SER A 345 35.20 -9.90 12.43
C SER A 345 36.20 -8.98 13.15
N ARG A 346 35.80 -7.76 13.56
CA ARG A 346 36.61 -6.86 14.39
C ARG A 346 36.48 -7.15 15.90
N GLY A 347 35.41 -7.81 16.35
CA GLY A 347 35.05 -7.85 17.78
C GLY A 347 35.35 -9.15 18.53
N ARG A 348 35.65 -10.27 17.85
CA ARG A 348 35.99 -11.53 18.55
C ARG A 348 37.48 -11.59 18.81
N GLY A 349 37.85 -11.23 20.05
CA GLY A 349 39.09 -11.65 20.67
C GLY A 349 39.30 -13.16 20.50
N GLY A 350 40.33 -13.48 19.73
CA GLY A 350 40.83 -14.82 19.49
C GLY A 350 42.08 -14.63 18.66
N GLN A 351 43.22 -14.48 19.35
CA GLN A 351 44.60 -14.37 18.85
C GLN A 351 44.72 -13.79 17.44
N ALA A 352 45.10 -12.51 17.34
CA ALA A 352 45.47 -11.87 16.09
C ALA A 352 46.60 -12.66 15.41
N THR A 353 46.23 -13.62 14.57
CA THR A 353 47.11 -14.08 13.50
C THR A 353 47.21 -12.88 12.57
N GLU A 354 48.38 -12.25 12.51
CA GLU A 354 48.66 -11.17 11.57
C GLU A 354 48.32 -11.68 10.16
N LEU A 355 47.15 -11.29 9.65
CA LEU A 355 46.78 -11.54 8.27
C LEU A 355 47.85 -10.91 7.40
N SER A 356 48.48 -11.69 6.53
CA SER A 356 49.47 -11.13 5.60
C SER A 356 48.84 -9.96 4.83
N PRO A 357 49.63 -8.92 4.46
CA PRO A 357 49.13 -7.76 3.73
C PRO A 357 48.30 -8.14 2.49
N ALA A 358 48.65 -9.25 1.82
CA ALA A 358 47.91 -9.80 0.68
C ALA A 358 46.53 -10.36 1.06
N ALA A 359 46.42 -11.12 2.15
CA ALA A 359 45.14 -11.66 2.64
C ALA A 359 44.21 -10.54 3.13
N TYR A 360 44.77 -9.49 3.75
CA TYR A 360 44.03 -8.28 4.15
C TYR A 360 43.48 -7.51 2.94
N GLN A 361 44.31 -7.28 1.91
CA GLN A 361 43.90 -6.64 0.65
C GLN A 361 42.82 -7.44 -0.09
N GLN A 362 42.95 -8.78 -0.15
CA GLN A 362 41.95 -9.65 -0.77
C GLN A 362 40.61 -9.60 -0.01
N LYS A 363 40.64 -9.60 1.34
CA LYS A 363 39.45 -9.48 2.18
C LYS A 363 38.78 -8.11 2.01
N LEU A 364 39.56 -7.02 1.99
CA LEU A 364 39.08 -5.65 1.69
C LEU A 364 38.44 -5.53 0.31
N GLY A 365 39.08 -6.10 -0.72
CA GLY A 365 38.55 -6.12 -2.09
C GLY A 365 37.18 -6.81 -2.17
N ARG A 366 37.02 -7.95 -1.49
CA ARG A 366 35.77 -8.71 -1.42
C ARG A 366 34.65 -7.92 -0.71
N VAL A 367 34.98 -7.18 0.35
CA VAL A 367 34.03 -6.32 1.08
C VAL A 367 33.60 -5.12 0.25
N ARG A 368 34.53 -4.45 -0.43
CA ARG A 368 34.23 -3.34 -1.34
C ARG A 368 33.38 -3.80 -2.53
N LEU A 369 33.70 -4.95 -3.13
CA LEU A 369 32.92 -5.55 -4.22
C LEU A 369 31.48 -5.82 -3.78
N MET A 370 31.31 -6.42 -2.59
CA MET A 370 29.98 -6.77 -2.10
C MET A 370 29.16 -5.54 -1.67
N GLY A 371 29.80 -4.49 -1.15
CA GLY A 371 29.17 -3.19 -0.95
C GLY A 371 28.67 -2.58 -2.27
N ARG A 372 29.49 -2.63 -3.33
CA ARG A 372 29.09 -2.18 -4.68
C ARG A 372 27.92 -3.00 -5.24
N LEU A 373 27.95 -4.32 -5.10
CA LEU A 373 26.84 -5.18 -5.53
C LEU A 373 25.53 -4.86 -4.80
N GLY A 374 25.58 -4.54 -3.51
CA GLY A 374 24.41 -4.08 -2.77
C GLY A 374 23.87 -2.74 -3.25
N THR A 375 24.75 -1.78 -3.57
CA THR A 375 24.33 -0.50 -4.15
C THR A 375 23.72 -0.68 -5.54
N ILE A 376 24.34 -1.50 -6.41
CA ILE A 376 23.82 -1.80 -7.75
C ILE A 376 22.46 -2.47 -7.65
N GLY A 377 22.34 -3.46 -6.77
CA GLY A 377 21.06 -4.07 -6.47
C GLY A 377 20.03 -3.00 -6.12
N VAL A 378 20.31 -2.15 -5.12
CA VAL A 378 19.35 -1.13 -4.65
C VAL A 378 18.98 -0.18 -5.79
N GLY A 379 19.92 0.13 -6.70
CA GLY A 379 19.66 0.88 -7.92
C GLY A 379 18.69 0.16 -8.88
N ILE A 380 18.94 -1.11 -9.19
CA ILE A 380 18.05 -1.93 -10.05
C ILE A 380 16.66 -2.02 -9.43
N ALA A 381 16.63 -2.25 -8.13
CA ALA A 381 15.43 -2.36 -7.34
C ALA A 381 14.60 -1.06 -7.41
N LEU A 382 15.26 0.08 -7.23
CA LEU A 382 14.61 1.38 -7.27
C LEU A 382 14.15 1.69 -8.69
N GLY A 383 14.96 1.33 -9.69
CA GLY A 383 14.61 1.45 -11.11
C GLY A 383 13.35 0.66 -11.46
N ALA A 384 13.21 -0.57 -10.97
CA ALA A 384 12.02 -1.39 -11.18
C ALA A 384 10.78 -0.79 -10.49
N LEU A 385 10.91 -0.30 -9.26
CA LEU A 385 9.83 0.39 -8.56
C LEU A 385 9.39 1.66 -9.32
N LEU A 386 10.35 2.50 -9.69
CA LEU A 386 10.08 3.73 -10.44
C LEU A 386 9.49 3.42 -11.81
N PHE A 387 9.94 2.36 -12.49
CA PHE A 387 9.33 1.92 -13.74
C PHE A 387 7.85 1.57 -13.51
N PHE A 388 7.54 0.75 -12.50
CA PHE A 388 6.16 0.42 -12.16
C PHE A 388 5.31 1.65 -11.81
N GLU A 389 5.87 2.62 -11.07
CA GLU A 389 5.14 3.81 -10.67
C GLU A 389 4.95 4.82 -11.81
N LEU A 390 5.96 5.00 -12.65
CA LEU A 390 5.98 6.01 -13.72
C LEU A 390 5.40 5.51 -15.04
N PHE A 391 5.36 4.20 -15.26
CA PHE A 391 4.85 3.62 -16.51
C PHE A 391 3.41 4.06 -16.86
N PRO A 392 2.45 4.10 -15.91
CA PRO A 392 1.11 4.62 -16.19
C PRO A 392 1.11 6.08 -16.63
N PHE A 393 1.97 6.93 -16.05
CA PHE A 393 2.08 8.33 -16.45
C PHE A 393 2.66 8.47 -17.85
N TYR A 394 3.73 7.74 -18.12
CA TYR A 394 4.33 7.66 -19.43
C TYR A 394 3.30 7.20 -20.49
N TRP A 395 2.51 6.18 -20.18
CA TRP A 395 1.47 5.69 -21.09
C TRP A 395 0.41 6.74 -21.41
N VAL A 396 -0.05 7.48 -20.39
CA VAL A 396 -1.02 8.58 -20.57
C VAL A 396 -0.43 9.67 -21.46
N VAL A 397 0.81 10.09 -21.19
CA VAL A 397 1.48 11.12 -21.99
C VAL A 397 1.60 10.65 -23.44
N VAL A 398 2.14 9.46 -23.68
CA VAL A 398 2.28 8.92 -25.04
C VAL A 398 0.94 8.83 -25.75
N THR A 399 -0.10 8.33 -25.07
CA THR A 399 -1.44 8.16 -25.66
C THR A 399 -2.09 9.50 -25.98
N ALA A 400 -1.89 10.53 -25.15
CA ALA A 400 -2.47 11.86 -25.37
C ALA A 400 -1.98 12.52 -26.68
N PHE A 401 -0.77 12.17 -27.13
CA PHE A 401 -0.16 12.69 -28.37
C PHE A 401 -0.29 11.75 -29.59
N LYS A 402 -1.14 10.72 -29.50
CA LYS A 402 -1.46 9.81 -30.62
C LYS A 402 -2.85 10.09 -31.19
N THR A 403 -3.00 9.87 -32.48
CA THR A 403 -4.30 9.81 -33.18
C THR A 403 -4.99 8.49 -32.91
N ASP A 404 -6.32 8.45 -33.07
CA ASP A 404 -7.11 7.21 -32.98
C ASP A 404 -6.62 6.14 -33.97
N THR A 405 -6.24 6.56 -35.17
CA THR A 405 -5.69 5.64 -36.18
C THR A 405 -4.41 4.99 -35.68
N GLN A 406 -3.45 5.74 -35.12
CA GLN A 406 -2.20 5.19 -34.58
C GLN A 406 -2.43 4.15 -33.47
N ILE A 407 -3.43 4.38 -32.61
CA ILE A 407 -3.78 3.44 -31.53
C ILE A 407 -4.37 2.14 -32.12
N ARG A 408 -5.26 2.25 -33.11
CA ARG A 408 -5.96 1.09 -33.69
C ARG A 408 -5.08 0.26 -34.62
N THR A 409 -4.10 0.86 -35.30
CA THR A 409 -3.20 0.16 -36.23
C THR A 409 -1.92 -0.37 -35.58
N PHE A 410 -1.75 -0.19 -34.26
CA PHE A 410 -0.57 -0.62 -33.50
C PHE A 410 0.77 -0.12 -34.04
N GLN A 411 0.77 1.03 -34.73
CA GLN A 411 2.00 1.63 -35.21
C GLN A 411 2.69 2.38 -34.07
N SER A 412 3.98 2.10 -33.87
CA SER A 412 4.80 2.76 -32.85
C SER A 412 4.16 2.71 -31.45
N ILE A 413 3.96 1.50 -30.92
CA ILE A 413 3.17 1.27 -29.69
C ILE A 413 3.66 2.08 -28.50
N PHE A 414 4.97 2.16 -28.31
CA PHE A 414 5.61 2.85 -27.17
C PHE A 414 6.05 4.29 -27.49
N TRP A 415 5.72 4.86 -28.64
CA TRP A 415 6.16 6.21 -28.96
C TRP A 415 5.21 6.92 -29.94
N PRO A 416 4.82 8.19 -29.72
CA PRO A 416 3.96 8.91 -30.65
C PRO A 416 4.79 9.34 -31.88
N ALA A 417 4.72 8.58 -32.96
CA ALA A 417 5.38 8.88 -34.22
C ALA A 417 4.39 8.77 -35.38
N PRO A 418 4.05 9.88 -36.08
CA PRO A 418 4.38 11.27 -35.73
C PRO A 418 3.65 11.74 -34.45
N TRP A 419 4.15 12.81 -33.84
CA TRP A 419 3.47 13.49 -32.74
C TRP A 419 2.22 14.21 -33.27
N SER A 420 1.08 14.05 -32.58
CA SER A 420 -0.16 14.78 -32.87
C SER A 420 -0.67 15.55 -31.66
N ALA A 421 -1.12 16.78 -31.86
CA ALA A 421 -1.80 17.60 -30.85
C ALA A 421 -3.33 17.67 -31.09
N GLU A 422 -3.86 16.80 -31.95
CA GLU A 422 -5.27 16.79 -32.37
C GLU A 422 -6.21 16.63 -31.18
N ASN A 423 -5.93 15.70 -30.26
CA ASN A 423 -6.76 15.48 -29.07
C ASN A 423 -6.88 16.74 -28.19
N PHE A 424 -5.80 17.51 -28.04
CA PHE A 424 -5.80 18.75 -27.27
C PHE A 424 -6.58 19.85 -27.99
N ARG A 425 -6.44 19.94 -29.31
CA ARG A 425 -7.22 20.88 -30.12
C ARG A 425 -8.71 20.57 -30.03
N TYR A 426 -9.09 19.31 -30.24
CA TYR A 426 -10.46 18.83 -30.10
C TYR A 426 -11.02 19.13 -28.71
N MET A 427 -10.27 18.78 -27.65
CA MET A 427 -10.67 19.07 -26.27
C MET A 427 -10.93 20.56 -26.03
N LEU A 428 -10.07 21.46 -26.53
CA LEU A 428 -10.18 22.89 -26.27
C LEU A 428 -11.20 23.61 -27.16
N GLN A 429 -11.37 23.17 -28.41
CA GLN A 429 -12.19 23.86 -29.42
C GLN A 429 -13.58 23.24 -29.59
N ASP A 430 -13.66 21.91 -29.55
CA ASP A 430 -14.88 21.16 -29.91
C ASP A 430 -15.65 20.62 -28.69
N THR A 431 -15.12 20.84 -27.47
CA THR A 431 -15.78 20.42 -26.23
C THR A 431 -15.99 21.56 -25.24
N GLN A 432 -16.79 21.33 -24.19
CA GLN A 432 -17.01 22.31 -23.11
C GLN A 432 -15.92 22.27 -22.03
N TYR A 433 -14.71 21.81 -22.37
CA TYR A 433 -13.63 21.59 -21.41
C TYR A 433 -13.37 22.80 -20.50
N LEU A 434 -13.28 24.02 -21.05
CA LEU A 434 -13.04 25.22 -20.25
C LEU A 434 -14.14 25.47 -19.21
N ARG A 435 -15.40 25.17 -19.53
CA ARG A 435 -16.52 25.26 -18.59
C ARG A 435 -16.39 24.20 -17.49
N TRP A 436 -16.06 22.96 -17.84
CA TRP A 436 -15.89 21.89 -16.84
C TRP A 436 -14.72 22.17 -15.91
N PHE A 437 -13.59 22.64 -16.47
CA PHE A 437 -12.44 23.09 -15.70
C PHE A 437 -12.83 24.20 -14.72
N TRP A 438 -13.53 25.23 -15.21
CA TRP A 438 -13.99 26.32 -14.36
C TRP A 438 -14.95 25.88 -13.27
N ASN A 439 -15.92 25.01 -13.58
CA ASN A 439 -16.83 24.42 -12.59
C ASN A 439 -16.05 23.69 -11.49
N THR A 440 -15.05 22.87 -11.85
CA THR A 440 -14.19 22.17 -10.89
C THR A 440 -13.37 23.16 -10.04
N THR A 441 -12.77 24.18 -10.66
CA THR A 441 -12.02 25.22 -9.93
C THR A 441 -12.91 25.96 -8.93
N GLN A 442 -14.10 26.37 -9.33
CA GLN A 442 -15.05 27.05 -8.45
C GLN A 442 -15.44 26.18 -7.26
N VAL A 443 -15.85 24.93 -7.51
CA VAL A 443 -16.22 23.99 -6.44
C VAL A 443 -15.05 23.76 -5.50
N ALA A 444 -13.84 23.54 -6.01
CA ALA A 444 -12.64 23.29 -5.20
C ALA A 444 -12.30 24.49 -4.31
N VAL A 445 -12.25 25.70 -4.88
CA VAL A 445 -11.91 26.93 -4.14
C VAL A 445 -12.94 27.22 -3.06
N VAL A 446 -14.23 27.22 -3.41
CA VAL A 446 -15.31 27.53 -2.45
C VAL A 446 -15.33 26.48 -1.33
N SER A 447 -15.25 25.19 -1.67
CA SER A 447 -15.26 24.11 -0.69
C SER A 447 -14.07 24.18 0.26
N ALA A 448 -12.87 24.51 -0.26
CA ALA A 448 -11.68 24.68 0.55
C ALA A 448 -11.82 25.87 1.52
N LEU A 449 -12.27 27.02 1.03
CA LEU A 449 -12.48 28.21 1.86
C LEU A 449 -13.49 27.95 2.98
N VAL A 450 -14.64 27.34 2.66
CA VAL A 450 -15.66 27.00 3.66
C VAL A 450 -15.10 26.00 4.67
N SER A 451 -14.38 24.97 4.22
CA SER A 451 -13.80 23.94 5.09
C SER A 451 -12.77 24.53 6.06
N VAL A 452 -11.89 25.40 5.58
CA VAL A 452 -10.86 26.04 6.42
C VAL A 452 -11.49 27.03 7.37
N MET A 453 -12.40 27.88 6.90
CA MET A 453 -13.01 28.93 7.74
C MET A 453 -13.83 28.32 8.88
N VAL A 454 -14.73 27.39 8.59
CA VAL A 454 -15.56 26.73 9.61
C VAL A 454 -14.72 25.77 10.45
N GLY A 455 -13.76 25.06 9.85
CA GLY A 455 -12.82 24.20 10.55
C GLY A 455 -11.96 24.97 11.56
N ALA A 456 -11.49 26.16 11.20
CA ALA A 456 -10.72 27.04 12.08
C ALA A 456 -11.54 27.53 13.28
N LEU A 457 -12.78 27.97 13.04
CA LEU A 457 -13.69 28.39 14.12
C LEU A 457 -14.03 27.22 15.05
N GLY A 458 -14.36 26.05 14.48
CA GLY A 458 -14.66 24.85 15.25
C GLY A 458 -13.46 24.35 16.06
N ALA A 459 -12.26 24.34 15.47
CA ALA A 459 -11.04 23.94 16.15
C ALA A 459 -10.69 24.90 17.29
N TYR A 460 -10.82 26.21 17.08
CA TYR A 460 -10.61 27.20 18.12
C TYR A 460 -11.59 26.99 19.28
N ALA A 461 -12.87 26.84 18.98
CA ALA A 461 -13.90 26.58 19.99
C ALA A 461 -13.62 25.31 20.80
N LEU A 462 -13.15 24.25 20.17
CA LEU A 462 -12.87 22.97 20.83
C LEU A 462 -11.60 22.96 21.68
N VAL A 463 -10.61 23.79 21.33
CA VAL A 463 -9.32 23.84 22.04
C VAL A 463 -9.31 24.92 23.11
N ARG A 464 -9.89 26.09 22.83
CA ARG A 464 -9.80 27.27 23.70
C ARG A 464 -11.01 27.47 24.59
N LEU A 465 -12.23 27.15 24.12
CA LEU A 465 -13.42 27.27 24.97
C LEU A 465 -13.52 26.04 25.87
N LYS A 466 -13.49 26.26 27.18
CA LYS A 466 -13.62 25.18 28.17
C LYS A 466 -15.09 24.83 28.36
N TRP A 467 -15.55 23.75 27.73
CA TRP A 467 -16.90 23.22 27.92
C TRP A 467 -16.90 21.69 28.04
N ARG A 468 -17.87 21.15 28.81
CA ARG A 468 -17.89 19.74 29.27
C ARG A 468 -17.80 18.68 28.16
N PHE A 469 -18.21 18.99 26.93
CA PHE A 469 -18.25 18.04 25.81
C PHE A 469 -17.13 18.24 24.78
N ALA A 470 -16.22 19.20 24.96
CA ALA A 470 -15.15 19.50 24.00
C ALA A 470 -14.32 18.26 23.62
N GLY A 471 -13.96 17.45 24.63
CA GLY A 471 -13.17 16.23 24.42
C GLY A 471 -13.93 15.15 23.64
N PHE A 472 -15.22 14.98 23.93
CA PHE A 472 -16.08 14.06 23.17
C PHE A 472 -16.24 14.53 21.72
N LEU A 473 -16.52 15.81 21.49
CA LEU A 473 -16.73 16.33 20.14
C LEU A 473 -15.44 16.31 19.30
N SER A 474 -14.29 16.64 19.88
CA SER A 474 -12.98 16.50 19.23
C SER A 474 -12.72 15.06 18.77
N THR A 475 -13.15 14.10 19.58
CA THR A 475 -13.05 12.68 19.28
C THR A 475 -14.04 12.28 18.18
N ALA A 476 -15.29 12.72 18.29
CA ALA A 476 -16.36 12.44 17.34
C ALA A 476 -16.03 12.96 15.94
N ILE A 477 -15.40 14.13 15.83
CA ILE A 477 -14.96 14.69 14.55
C ILE A 477 -13.99 13.76 13.82
N LEU A 478 -13.01 13.19 14.54
CA LEU A 478 -12.10 12.20 13.96
C LEU A 478 -12.84 10.93 13.53
N PHE A 479 -13.84 10.50 14.29
CA PHE A 479 -14.70 9.37 13.91
C PHE A 479 -15.48 9.67 12.62
N THR A 480 -16.10 10.83 12.52
CA THR A 480 -16.88 11.23 11.34
C THR A 480 -16.02 11.29 10.09
N TYR A 481 -14.76 11.73 10.20
CA TYR A 481 -13.80 11.71 9.08
C TYR A 481 -13.52 10.30 8.54
N LEU A 482 -13.50 9.31 9.43
CA LEU A 482 -13.14 7.93 9.11
C LEU A 482 -14.34 7.08 8.69
N LEU A 483 -15.57 7.62 8.80
CA LEU A 483 -16.78 6.96 8.32
C LEU A 483 -16.80 6.94 6.78
N PRO A 484 -17.24 5.84 6.15
CA PRO A 484 -17.33 5.77 4.71
C PRO A 484 -18.32 6.79 4.17
N GLY A 485 -17.91 7.53 3.13
CA GLY A 485 -18.74 8.59 2.57
C GLY A 485 -20.08 8.12 2.00
N ILE A 486 -20.18 6.84 1.60
CA ILE A 486 -21.45 6.24 1.12
C ILE A 486 -22.56 6.29 2.18
N ILE A 487 -22.21 6.27 3.48
CA ILE A 487 -23.16 6.41 4.60
C ILE A 487 -23.84 7.77 4.57
N ILE A 488 -23.05 8.80 4.32
CA ILE A 488 -23.48 10.20 4.38
C ILE A 488 -24.14 10.61 3.06
N PHE A 489 -23.79 9.93 1.96
CA PHE A 489 -24.29 10.25 0.63
C PHE A 489 -25.81 10.13 0.51
N VAL A 490 -26.41 9.04 0.99
CA VAL A 490 -27.86 8.81 0.94
C VAL A 490 -28.66 9.91 1.66
N PRO A 491 -28.43 10.21 2.96
CA PRO A 491 -29.16 11.25 3.65
C PRO A 491 -28.87 12.65 3.09
N LEU A 492 -27.63 12.94 2.67
CA LEU A 492 -27.33 14.23 2.04
C LEU A 492 -28.10 14.40 0.71
N TYR A 493 -28.14 13.38 -0.13
CA TYR A 493 -28.89 13.42 -1.39
C TYR A 493 -30.38 13.69 -1.15
N GLU A 494 -30.97 13.05 -0.13
CA GLU A 494 -32.36 13.30 0.25
C GLU A 494 -32.58 14.76 0.70
N ILE A 495 -31.70 15.28 1.56
CA ILE A 495 -31.75 16.68 2.02
C ILE A 495 -31.68 17.63 0.82
N PHE A 496 -30.72 17.43 -0.08
CA PHE A 496 -30.57 18.30 -1.25
C PHE A 496 -31.73 18.19 -2.24
N THR A 497 -32.35 17.01 -2.35
CA THR A 497 -33.56 16.81 -3.16
C THR A 497 -34.73 17.59 -2.57
N ARG A 498 -34.94 17.51 -1.25
CA ARG A 498 -35.98 18.28 -0.53
C ARG A 498 -35.76 19.79 -0.64
N LEU A 499 -34.50 20.23 -0.61
CA LEU A 499 -34.13 21.63 -0.78
C LEU A 499 -34.15 22.11 -2.25
N GLN A 500 -34.46 21.23 -3.22
CA GLN A 500 -34.42 21.51 -4.66
C GLN A 500 -33.07 22.06 -5.15
N LEU A 501 -31.98 21.69 -4.48
CA LEU A 501 -30.63 22.12 -4.86
C LEU A 501 -29.96 21.14 -5.83
N VAL A 502 -30.49 19.92 -5.97
CA VAL A 502 -29.94 18.88 -6.86
C VAL A 502 -29.70 19.40 -8.29
N ASN A 503 -28.70 18.83 -8.96
CA ASN A 503 -28.26 19.24 -10.30
C ASN A 503 -27.68 20.67 -10.40
N THR A 504 -27.17 21.22 -9.29
CA THR A 504 -26.47 22.52 -9.29
C THR A 504 -25.05 22.42 -8.71
N LEU A 505 -24.15 23.32 -9.13
CA LEU A 505 -22.81 23.43 -8.55
C LEU A 505 -22.84 23.80 -7.06
N LYS A 506 -23.89 24.51 -6.62
CA LYS A 506 -24.07 24.94 -5.23
C LYS A 506 -24.16 23.74 -4.28
N VAL A 507 -24.80 22.65 -4.70
CA VAL A 507 -24.82 21.41 -3.90
C VAL A 507 -23.43 20.89 -3.65
N LEU A 508 -22.59 20.85 -4.69
CA LEU A 508 -21.22 20.36 -4.54
C LEU A 508 -20.42 21.26 -3.58
N MET A 509 -20.56 22.59 -3.72
CA MET A 509 -19.91 23.57 -2.83
C MET A 509 -20.30 23.42 -1.36
N VAL A 510 -21.50 22.90 -1.06
CA VAL A 510 -21.98 22.66 0.31
C VAL A 510 -21.67 21.23 0.78
N ALA A 511 -21.73 20.25 -0.12
CA ALA A 511 -21.51 18.85 0.18
C ALA A 511 -20.03 18.52 0.42
N TYR A 512 -19.09 19.04 -0.38
CA TYR A 512 -17.67 18.74 -0.20
C TYR A 512 -17.13 19.16 1.18
N PRO A 513 -17.48 20.34 1.73
CA PRO A 513 -17.12 20.69 3.09
C PRO A 513 -17.55 19.67 4.14
N THR A 514 -18.66 18.93 3.98
CA THR A 514 -19.04 17.93 5.00
C THR A 514 -18.00 16.82 5.15
N PHE A 515 -17.18 16.57 4.12
CA PHE A 515 -16.05 15.64 4.15
C PHE A 515 -14.74 16.31 4.59
N GLY A 516 -14.50 17.55 4.14
CA GLY A 516 -13.28 18.29 4.44
C GLY A 516 -13.22 18.88 5.85
N LEU A 517 -14.37 19.27 6.40
CA LEU A 517 -14.49 19.94 7.70
C LEU A 517 -13.90 19.14 8.86
N PRO A 518 -14.20 17.82 9.00
CA PRO A 518 -13.61 17.05 10.06
C PRO A 518 -12.08 17.03 10.04
N PHE A 519 -11.49 16.90 8.84
CA PHE A 519 -10.05 16.90 8.65
C PHE A 519 -9.45 18.29 8.95
N ALA A 520 -10.03 19.36 8.39
CA ALA A 520 -9.57 20.73 8.62
C ALA A 520 -9.63 21.09 10.11
N CYS A 521 -10.73 20.78 10.77
CA CYS A 521 -10.89 20.99 12.20
C CYS A 521 -9.87 20.19 13.01
N TRP A 522 -9.70 18.89 12.73
CA TRP A 522 -8.70 18.05 13.41
C TRP A 522 -7.27 18.56 13.26
N LEU A 523 -6.87 18.93 12.05
CA LEU A 523 -5.54 19.48 11.76
C LEU A 523 -5.30 20.79 12.51
N LEU A 524 -6.26 21.72 12.45
CA LEU A 524 -6.16 23.03 13.11
C LEU A 524 -6.24 22.94 14.63
N MET A 525 -6.94 21.95 15.20
CA MET A 525 -6.89 21.69 16.64
C MET A 525 -5.47 21.34 17.10
N GLY A 526 -4.73 20.55 16.30
CA GLY A 526 -3.34 20.23 16.58
C GLY A 526 -2.46 21.49 16.63
N TYR A 527 -2.65 22.39 15.67
CA TYR A 527 -1.95 23.67 15.61
C TYR A 527 -2.33 24.63 16.76
N TYR A 528 -3.62 24.81 17.05
CA TYR A 528 -4.03 25.70 18.15
C TYR A 528 -3.55 25.23 19.52
N ARG A 529 -3.39 23.91 19.72
CA ARG A 529 -2.80 23.37 20.95
C ARG A 529 -1.32 23.68 21.09
N SER A 530 -0.58 23.88 19.99
CA SER A 530 0.84 24.27 20.07
C SER A 530 1.03 25.75 20.37
N ILE A 531 -0.01 26.58 20.22
CA ILE A 531 0.06 28.00 20.59
C ILE A 531 -0.19 28.12 22.11
N PRO A 532 0.73 28.77 22.86
CA PRO A 532 0.52 29.05 24.29
C PRO A 532 -0.84 29.69 24.55
N ALA A 533 -1.50 29.34 25.65
CA ALA A 533 -2.83 29.86 25.96
C ALA A 533 -2.83 31.35 26.40
N GLU A 534 -1.63 31.89 26.63
CA GLU A 534 -1.38 33.26 27.07
C GLU A 534 -1.37 34.27 25.91
N LEU A 535 -1.25 33.78 24.66
CA LEU A 535 -1.38 34.53 23.41
C LEU A 535 -2.81 34.39 22.87
#